data_AF-A0A1V4PM88-F1
#
_entry.id   AF-A0A1V4PM88-F1
#
_cell.length_a   1.000
_cell.length_b   1.000
_cell.length_c   1.000
_cell.angle_alpha   90.00
_cell.angle_beta   90.00
_cell.angle_gamma   90.00
#
_symmetry.space_group_name_H-M   'P 1'
#
loop_
_entity.id
_entity.type
_entity.pdbx_description
1 polymer ?
#
loop_
_entity_poly.entity_id
_entity_poly.type
_entity_poly.pdbx_seq_one_letter_code
_entity_poly.pdbx_strand_id
1 'polypeptide(L)'
;TLVGCAVGVAVFLVLSRFQESTRLIDSIAATVDAVAAAVPHLAADTATLAARTARRDLQLAAIDLRDAVDAAAAGSARMRATRERLAPAAVAAEHLAYRAVAACWEQDGRASGPLLGPADADAVARQLRGLATALRARAFEAADVAALDAALRS
;
A
#
# COMPACT_ATOMS: atom_id res chain seq x y z
N THR A 1 -7.65 41.40 -2.96
CA THR A 1 -6.44 41.82 -3.72
C THR A 1 -6.09 40.75 -4.74
N LEU A 2 -5.81 41.13 -5.99
CA LEU A 2 -5.37 40.21 -7.07
C LEU A 2 -4.05 39.51 -6.74
N VAL A 3 -3.15 40.23 -6.06
CA VAL A 3 -1.86 39.70 -5.57
C VAL A 3 -2.03 38.57 -4.54
N GLY A 4 -3.05 38.66 -3.66
CA GLY A 4 -3.33 37.62 -2.68
C GLY A 4 -3.86 36.32 -3.32
N CYS A 5 -4.67 36.43 -4.38
CA CYS A 5 -5.18 35.27 -5.11
C CYS A 5 -4.07 34.57 -5.90
N ALA A 6 -3.20 35.34 -6.56
CA ALA A 6 -2.07 34.79 -7.31
C ALA A 6 -1.07 34.03 -6.40
N VAL A 7 -0.77 34.56 -5.22
CA VAL A 7 0.10 33.87 -4.24
C VAL A 7 -0.56 32.60 -3.70
N GLY A 8 -1.88 32.63 -3.40
CA GLY A 8 -2.62 31.45 -2.95
C GLY A 8 -2.60 30.31 -3.98
N VAL A 9 -2.81 30.63 -5.27
CA VAL A 9 -2.74 29.66 -6.37
C VAL A 9 -1.31 29.12 -6.53
N ALA A 10 -0.29 29.97 -6.45
CA ALA A 10 1.10 29.53 -6.56
C ALA A 10 1.50 28.57 -5.43
N VAL A 11 1.13 28.89 -4.18
CA VAL A 11 1.40 28.03 -3.01
C VAL A 11 0.63 26.71 -3.14
N PHE A 12 -0.65 26.75 -3.54
CA PHE A 12 -1.45 25.55 -3.78
C PHE A 12 -0.79 24.66 -4.85
N LEU A 13 -0.41 25.21 -6.00
CA LEU A 13 0.23 24.45 -7.07
C LEU A 13 1.58 23.85 -6.64
N VAL A 14 2.38 24.59 -5.86
CA VAL A 14 3.65 24.08 -5.34
C VAL A 14 3.40 22.93 -4.35
N LEU A 15 2.51 23.12 -3.38
CA LEU A 15 2.16 22.08 -2.40
C LEU A 15 1.54 20.86 -3.08
N SER A 16 0.60 21.05 -4.00
CA SER A 16 -0.01 19.97 -4.78
C SER A 16 1.04 19.20 -5.58
N ARG A 17 2.01 19.88 -6.23
CA ARG A 17 3.10 19.18 -6.93
C ARG A 17 3.99 18.37 -5.99
N PHE A 18 4.30 18.89 -4.81
CA PHE A 18 5.09 18.15 -3.83
C PHE A 18 4.31 16.95 -3.28
N GLN A 19 3.03 17.13 -2.98
CA GLN A 19 2.12 16.05 -2.56
C GLN A 19 2.00 14.97 -3.65
N GLU A 20 1.79 15.36 -4.91
CA GLU A 20 1.70 14.41 -6.03
C GLU A 20 3.01 13.64 -6.23
N SER A 21 4.15 14.24 -5.89
CA SER A 21 5.47 13.59 -5.98
C SER A 21 5.75 12.57 -4.88
N THR A 22 5.08 12.67 -3.72
CA THR A 22 5.17 11.69 -2.64
C THR A 22 4.05 10.66 -2.69
N ARG A 23 2.90 11.03 -3.29
CA ARG A 23 1.65 10.26 -3.34
C ARG A 23 1.83 8.80 -3.74
N LEU A 24 2.67 8.50 -4.74
CA LEU A 24 2.92 7.11 -5.16
C LEU A 24 3.67 6.28 -4.09
N ILE A 25 4.64 6.87 -3.41
CA ILE A 25 5.35 6.17 -2.31
C ILE A 25 4.41 5.99 -1.12
N ASP A 26 3.64 7.03 -0.82
CA ASP A 26 2.70 7.03 0.30
C ASP A 26 1.57 6.02 0.06
N SER A 27 1.08 5.89 -1.17
CA SER A 27 0.05 4.89 -1.51
C SER A 27 0.58 3.46 -1.45
N ILE A 28 1.81 3.20 -1.94
CA ILE A 28 2.46 1.88 -1.78
C ILE A 28 2.56 1.52 -0.29
N ALA A 29 3.06 2.44 0.54
CA ALA A 29 3.21 2.20 1.97
C ALA A 29 1.84 2.01 2.67
N ALA A 30 0.82 2.78 2.29
CA ALA A 30 -0.53 2.63 2.82
C ALA A 30 -1.15 1.28 2.44
N THR A 31 -0.94 0.79 1.21
CA THR A 31 -1.38 -0.54 0.79
C THR A 31 -0.70 -1.63 1.63
N VAL A 32 0.62 -1.52 1.86
CA VAL A 32 1.37 -2.48 2.69
C VAL A 32 0.85 -2.49 4.14
N ASP A 33 0.57 -1.32 4.72
CA ASP A 33 -0.02 -1.24 6.06
C ASP A 33 -1.44 -1.83 6.12
N ALA A 34 -2.25 -1.61 5.10
CA ALA A 34 -3.59 -2.18 5.03
C ALA A 34 -3.55 -3.71 4.94
N VAL A 35 -2.56 -4.28 4.24
CA VAL A 35 -2.29 -5.73 4.26
C VAL A 35 -1.91 -6.16 5.67
N ALA A 36 -0.99 -5.44 6.33
CA ALA A 36 -0.57 -5.74 7.69
C ALA A 36 -1.72 -5.69 8.72
N ALA A 37 -2.73 -4.87 8.47
CA ALA A 37 -3.95 -4.80 9.28
C ALA A 37 -4.90 -5.97 9.00
N ALA A 38 -4.94 -6.49 7.77
CA ALA A 38 -5.79 -7.62 7.41
C ALA A 38 -5.22 -8.99 7.85
N VAL A 39 -3.89 -9.16 7.84
CA VAL A 39 -3.23 -10.45 8.12
C VAL A 39 -3.63 -11.11 9.46
N PRO A 40 -3.73 -10.40 10.59
CA PRO A 40 -4.14 -11.01 11.86
C PRO A 40 -5.54 -11.64 11.81
N HIS A 41 -6.43 -11.12 10.96
CA HIS A 41 -7.78 -11.66 10.81
C HIS A 41 -7.81 -12.98 10.01
N LEU A 42 -6.77 -13.29 9.24
CA LEU A 42 -6.62 -14.58 8.53
C LEU A 42 -6.27 -15.74 9.47
N ALA A 43 -5.80 -15.42 10.68
CA ALA A 43 -5.53 -16.40 11.74
C ALA A 43 -6.68 -16.52 12.75
N ALA A 44 -7.78 -15.78 12.54
CA ALA A 44 -8.88 -15.63 13.47
C ALA A 44 -10.24 -15.67 12.74
N ASP A 45 -11.28 -15.10 13.35
CA ASP A 45 -12.61 -15.01 12.75
C ASP A 45 -12.73 -13.84 11.77
N THR A 46 -12.91 -14.17 10.49
CA THR A 46 -13.09 -13.20 9.40
C THR A 46 -14.51 -12.61 9.33
N ALA A 47 -15.49 -13.18 10.04
CA ALA A 47 -16.86 -12.67 10.11
C ALA A 47 -17.05 -11.50 11.09
N THR A 48 -16.01 -11.15 11.85
CA THR A 48 -16.06 -10.01 12.78
C THR A 48 -16.19 -8.67 12.03
N LEU A 49 -16.75 -7.66 12.69
CA LEU A 49 -16.81 -6.30 12.13
C LEU A 49 -15.40 -5.76 11.82
N ALA A 50 -14.43 -6.03 12.70
CA ALA A 50 -13.04 -5.61 12.51
C ALA A 50 -12.41 -6.21 11.25
N ALA A 51 -12.60 -7.51 11.02
CA ALA A 51 -12.10 -8.18 9.82
C ALA A 51 -12.74 -7.63 8.53
N ARG A 52 -14.06 -7.37 8.54
CA ARG A 52 -14.74 -6.73 7.40
C ARG A 52 -14.24 -5.31 7.14
N THR A 53 -13.99 -4.52 8.18
CA THR A 53 -13.42 -3.18 8.05
C THR A 53 -11.99 -3.25 7.49
N ALA A 54 -11.14 -4.12 8.03
CA ALA A 54 -9.77 -4.28 7.53
C ALA A 54 -9.74 -4.68 6.04
N ARG A 55 -10.63 -5.59 5.62
CA ARG A 55 -10.78 -5.98 4.21
C ARG A 55 -11.26 -4.82 3.33
N ARG A 56 -12.25 -4.05 3.78
CA ARG A 56 -12.72 -2.84 3.08
C ARG A 56 -11.59 -1.83 2.92
N ASP A 57 -10.85 -1.54 3.99
CA ASP A 57 -9.78 -0.56 3.99
C ASP A 57 -8.63 -0.99 3.09
N LEU A 58 -8.32 -2.30 3.04
CA LEU A 58 -7.38 -2.88 2.09
C LEU A 58 -7.83 -2.70 0.63
N GLN A 59 -9.11 -2.91 0.32
CA GLN A 59 -9.63 -2.69 -1.02
C GLN A 59 -9.54 -1.21 -1.43
N LEU A 60 -9.87 -0.29 -0.52
CA LEU A 60 -9.73 1.15 -0.76
C LEU A 60 -8.26 1.53 -1.01
N ALA A 61 -7.34 1.04 -0.18
CA ALA A 61 -5.90 1.29 -0.35
C ALA A 61 -5.35 0.74 -1.68
N ALA A 62 -5.88 -0.38 -2.19
CA ALA A 62 -5.50 -0.93 -3.49
C ALA A 62 -6.01 -0.07 -4.66
N ILE A 63 -7.22 0.50 -4.54
CA ILE A 63 -7.78 1.45 -5.52
C ILE A 63 -6.94 2.73 -5.52
N ASP A 64 -6.65 3.29 -4.34
CA ASP A 64 -5.84 4.51 -4.20
C ASP A 64 -4.42 4.33 -4.76
N LEU A 65 -3.83 3.14 -4.62
CA LEU A 65 -2.54 2.80 -5.23
C LEU A 65 -2.60 2.85 -6.76
N ARG A 66 -3.62 2.24 -7.37
CA ARG A 66 -3.83 2.30 -8.82
C ARG A 66 -4.01 3.72 -9.32
N ASP A 67 -4.83 4.51 -8.63
CA ASP A 67 -5.04 5.92 -8.96
C ASP A 67 -3.73 6.72 -8.87
N ALA A 68 -2.88 6.43 -7.88
CA ALA A 68 -1.57 7.07 -7.75
C ALA A 68 -0.59 6.66 -8.86
N VAL A 69 -0.63 5.39 -9.30
CA VAL A 69 0.17 4.90 -10.44
C VAL A 69 -0.25 5.59 -11.73
N ASP A 70 -1.56 5.69 -11.99
CA ASP A 70 -2.12 6.33 -13.17
C ASP A 70 -1.83 7.84 -13.18
N ALA A 71 -1.99 8.51 -12.04
CA ALA A 71 -1.63 9.92 -11.88
C ALA A 71 -0.12 10.16 -12.13
N ALA A 72 0.75 9.27 -11.65
CA ALA A 72 2.18 9.38 -11.90
C ALA A 72 2.54 9.14 -13.37
N ALA A 73 1.77 8.31 -14.09
CA ALA A 73 1.93 8.07 -15.54
C ALA A 73 1.51 9.28 -16.37
N ALA A 74 0.39 9.93 -16.02
CA ALA A 74 -0.12 11.13 -16.68
C ALA A 74 0.63 12.42 -16.27
N GLY A 75 1.45 12.35 -15.22
CA GLY A 75 2.17 13.49 -14.64
C GLY A 75 3.36 14.02 -15.44
N SER A 76 4.11 14.93 -14.81
CA SER A 76 5.34 15.52 -15.38
C SER A 76 6.43 14.48 -15.65
N ALA A 77 7.46 14.82 -16.45
CA ALA A 77 8.59 13.92 -16.75
C ALA A 77 9.26 13.35 -15.49
N ARG A 78 9.38 14.15 -14.42
CA ARG A 78 9.90 13.71 -13.12
C ARG A 78 9.00 12.67 -12.45
N MET A 79 7.68 12.82 -12.56
CA MET A 79 6.71 11.88 -12.00
C MET A 79 6.74 10.56 -12.76
N ARG A 80 6.82 10.61 -14.10
CA ARG A 80 6.99 9.41 -14.94
C ARG A 80 8.27 8.65 -14.62
N ALA A 81 9.41 9.35 -14.47
CA ALA A 81 10.66 8.73 -14.06
C ALA A 81 10.57 8.11 -12.64
N THR A 82 9.82 8.76 -11.73
CA THR A 82 9.59 8.20 -10.39
C THR A 82 8.71 6.95 -10.45
N ARG A 83 7.66 6.96 -11.28
CA ARG A 83 6.82 5.78 -11.54
C ARG A 83 7.64 4.62 -12.10
N GLU A 84 8.49 4.87 -13.09
CA GLU A 84 9.34 3.83 -13.68
C GLU A 84 10.25 3.19 -12.63
N ARG A 85 10.86 4.02 -11.76
CA ARG A 85 11.69 3.52 -10.64
C ARG A 85 10.90 2.71 -9.62
N LEU A 86 9.66 3.08 -9.34
CA LEU A 86 8.81 2.45 -8.32
C LEU A 86 7.88 1.37 -8.87
N ALA A 87 7.84 1.16 -10.18
CA ALA A 87 6.91 0.22 -10.82
C ALA A 87 7.00 -1.20 -10.24
N PRO A 88 8.20 -1.77 -9.97
CA PRO A 88 8.28 -3.08 -9.32
C PRO A 88 7.64 -3.12 -7.93
N ALA A 89 7.85 -2.08 -7.12
CA ALA A 89 7.29 -1.98 -5.77
C ALA A 89 5.77 -1.77 -5.80
N ALA A 90 5.25 -0.99 -6.75
CA ALA A 90 3.82 -0.79 -6.92
C ALA A 90 3.11 -2.10 -7.33
N VAL A 91 3.65 -2.82 -8.32
CA VAL A 91 3.10 -4.13 -8.75
C VAL A 91 3.17 -5.14 -7.61
N ALA A 92 4.27 -5.15 -6.86
CA ALA A 92 4.43 -6.00 -5.69
C ALA A 92 3.37 -5.75 -4.61
N ALA A 93 3.13 -4.48 -4.26
CA ALA A 93 2.12 -4.09 -3.28
C ALA A 93 0.70 -4.43 -3.77
N GLU A 94 0.42 -4.25 -5.07
CA GLU A 94 -0.85 -4.61 -5.68
C GLU A 94 -1.10 -6.13 -5.64
N HIS A 95 -0.12 -6.94 -6.05
CA HIS A 95 -0.22 -8.40 -5.96
C HIS A 95 -0.40 -8.88 -4.52
N LEU A 96 0.34 -8.30 -3.58
CA LEU A 96 0.20 -8.61 -2.15
C LEU A 96 -1.21 -8.28 -1.64
N ALA A 97 -1.75 -7.12 -2.01
CA ALA A 97 -3.11 -6.73 -1.66
C ALA A 97 -4.14 -7.71 -2.22
N TYR A 98 -4.02 -8.11 -3.48
CA TYR A 98 -4.92 -9.09 -4.08
C TYR A 98 -4.85 -10.46 -3.43
N ARG A 99 -3.64 -10.95 -3.12
CA ARG A 99 -3.47 -12.23 -2.40
C ARG A 99 -4.09 -12.16 -1.00
N ALA A 100 -3.93 -11.06 -0.29
CA ALA A 100 -4.54 -10.87 1.04
C ALA A 100 -6.07 -10.79 0.97
N VAL A 101 -6.63 -10.07 -0.01
CA VAL A 101 -8.09 -10.03 -0.24
C VAL A 101 -8.63 -11.42 -0.59
N ALA A 102 -7.96 -12.15 -1.48
CA ALA A 102 -8.33 -13.52 -1.83
C ALA A 102 -8.30 -14.44 -0.59
N ALA A 103 -7.24 -14.38 0.22
CA ALA A 103 -7.13 -15.15 1.45
C ALA A 103 -8.27 -14.85 2.45
N CYS A 104 -8.68 -13.58 2.56
CA CYS A 104 -9.84 -13.20 3.39
C CYS A 104 -11.12 -13.87 2.91
N TRP A 105 -11.36 -13.88 1.59
CA TRP A 105 -12.54 -14.53 1.00
C TRP A 105 -12.50 -16.05 1.15
N GLU A 106 -11.33 -16.67 0.99
CA GLU A 106 -11.21 -18.10 1.18
C GLU A 106 -11.43 -18.51 2.64
N GLN A 107 -11.02 -17.69 3.61
CA GLN A 107 -11.34 -17.91 5.03
C GLN A 107 -12.83 -17.76 5.30
N ASP A 108 -13.50 -16.74 4.75
CA ASP A 108 -14.97 -16.57 4.87
C ASP A 108 -15.75 -17.80 4.35
N GLY A 109 -15.21 -18.53 3.37
CA GLY A 109 -15.82 -19.74 2.80
C GLY A 109 -15.40 -21.06 3.46
N ARG A 110 -14.41 -21.07 4.36
CA ARG A 110 -13.88 -22.28 4.99
C ARG A 110 -14.60 -22.57 6.31
N ALA A 111 -15.13 -23.79 6.44
CA ALA A 111 -15.61 -24.32 7.71
C ALA A 111 -14.48 -24.82 8.65
N SER A 112 -13.24 -24.88 8.16
CA SER A 112 -12.13 -25.54 8.85
C SER A 112 -10.86 -24.67 8.86
N GLY A 113 -10.47 -24.25 10.06
CA GLY A 113 -9.10 -23.88 10.47
C GLY A 113 -8.52 -22.57 9.92
N PRO A 114 -7.75 -21.83 10.76
CA PRO A 114 -7.07 -20.61 10.33
C PRO A 114 -5.99 -20.88 9.27
N LEU A 115 -5.81 -19.93 8.34
CA LEU A 115 -4.87 -20.05 7.22
C LEU A 115 -3.40 -19.87 7.64
N LEU A 116 -3.19 -19.14 8.74
CA LEU A 116 -1.92 -18.86 9.39
C LEU A 116 -2.04 -19.13 10.88
N GLY A 117 -0.96 -19.60 11.51
CA GLY A 117 -0.86 -19.58 12.97
C GLY A 117 -0.87 -18.12 13.48
N PRO A 118 -1.43 -17.85 14.67
CA PRO A 118 -1.51 -16.47 15.20
C PRO A 118 -0.12 -15.83 15.37
N ALA A 119 0.89 -16.61 15.78
CA ALA A 119 2.26 -16.12 15.90
C ALA A 119 2.90 -15.75 14.55
N ASP A 120 2.59 -16.50 13.48
CA ASP A 120 3.08 -16.24 12.14
C ASP A 120 2.39 -15.00 11.55
N ALA A 121 1.08 -14.86 11.77
CA ALA A 121 0.33 -13.68 11.36
C ALA A 121 0.86 -12.39 12.01
N ASP A 122 1.18 -12.43 13.31
CA ASP A 122 1.79 -11.30 14.01
C ASP A 122 3.21 -10.98 13.53
N ALA A 123 4.00 -12.00 13.20
CA ALA A 123 5.34 -11.82 12.63
C ALA A 123 5.28 -11.14 11.26
N VAL A 124 4.42 -11.63 10.36
CA VAL A 124 4.19 -11.05 9.03
C VAL A 124 3.67 -9.62 9.15
N ALA A 125 2.68 -9.36 10.00
CA ALA A 125 2.13 -8.03 10.18
C ALA A 125 3.19 -7.02 10.68
N ARG A 126 4.08 -7.43 11.59
CA ARG A 126 5.20 -6.58 12.03
C ARG A 126 6.20 -6.29 10.92
N GLN A 127 6.57 -7.29 10.12
CA GLN A 127 7.49 -7.12 8.99
C GLN A 127 6.91 -6.13 7.96
N LEU A 128 5.63 -6.26 7.62
CA LEU A 128 4.95 -5.37 6.69
C LEU A 128 4.88 -3.92 7.20
N ARG A 129 4.56 -3.70 8.49
CA ARG A 129 4.60 -2.35 9.09
C ARG A 129 6.01 -1.75 9.07
N GLY A 130 7.04 -2.57 9.31
CA GLY A 130 8.44 -2.16 9.21
C GLY A 130 8.78 -1.69 7.79
N LEU A 131 8.37 -2.45 6.78
CA LEU A 131 8.54 -2.10 5.37
C LEU A 131 7.80 -0.80 5.01
N ALA A 132 6.54 -0.66 5.41
CA ALA A 132 5.77 0.56 5.17
C ALA A 132 6.41 1.80 5.82
N THR A 133 7.01 1.62 7.01
CA THR A 133 7.78 2.68 7.68
C THR A 133 9.02 3.07 6.88
N ALA A 134 9.79 2.08 6.39
CA ALA A 134 10.99 2.31 5.58
C ALA A 134 10.67 3.01 4.24
N LEU A 135 9.58 2.61 3.58
CA LEU A 135 9.07 3.23 2.35
C LEU A 135 8.79 4.73 2.56
N ARG A 136 8.07 5.09 3.63
CA ARG A 136 7.75 6.50 3.95
C ARG A 136 8.99 7.31 4.33
N ALA A 137 9.94 6.69 5.03
CA ALA A 137 11.21 7.32 5.36
C ALA A 137 12.10 7.58 4.13
N ARG A 138 11.72 7.05 2.95
CA ARG A 138 12.53 7.05 1.72
C ARG A 138 13.92 6.45 1.90
N ALA A 139 14.07 5.60 2.91
CA ALA A 139 15.27 4.80 3.16
C ALA A 139 15.21 3.47 2.39
N PHE A 140 14.57 3.50 1.21
CA PHE A 140 14.27 2.31 0.42
C PHE A 140 15.44 2.02 -0.52
N GLU A 141 16.16 0.93 -0.24
CA GLU A 141 17.32 0.51 -1.03
C GLU A 141 16.96 -0.61 -2.00
N ALA A 142 17.83 -0.87 -2.99
CA ALA A 142 17.63 -1.95 -3.97
C ALA A 142 17.50 -3.34 -3.32
N ALA A 143 18.06 -3.52 -2.12
CA ALA A 143 17.93 -4.75 -1.32
C ALA A 143 16.49 -4.99 -0.84
N ASP A 144 15.73 -3.93 -0.55
CA ASP A 144 14.34 -4.03 -0.09
C ASP A 144 13.39 -4.47 -1.21
N VAL A 145 13.67 -4.05 -2.46
CA VAL A 145 12.96 -4.52 -3.65
C VAL A 145 13.14 -6.02 -3.85
N ALA A 146 14.37 -6.52 -3.65
CA ALA A 146 14.68 -7.94 -3.77
C ALA A 146 14.01 -8.77 -2.66
N ALA A 147 13.94 -8.23 -1.44
CA ALA A 147 13.23 -8.87 -0.32
C ALA A 147 11.71 -8.94 -0.57
N LEU A 148 11.13 -7.89 -1.14
CA LEU A 148 9.71 -7.85 -1.51
C LEU A 148 9.39 -8.86 -2.62
N ASP A 149 10.22 -8.92 -3.66
CA ASP A 149 10.11 -9.88 -4.77
C ASP A 149 10.29 -11.33 -4.29
N ALA A 150 11.18 -11.58 -3.31
CA ALA A 150 11.33 -12.88 -2.67
C ALA A 150 10.09 -13.27 -1.85
N ALA A 151 9.54 -12.34 -1.06
CA ALA A 151 8.32 -12.58 -0.27
C ALA A 151 7.08 -12.86 -1.14
N LEU A 152 7.04 -12.33 -2.37
CA LEU A 152 5.97 -12.62 -3.33
C LEU A 152 6.12 -13.97 -4.04
N ARG A 153 7.33 -14.53 -4.11
CA ARG A 153 7.60 -15.84 -4.73
C ARG A 153 7.42 -17.02 -3.77
N SER A 154 7.37 -16.79 -2.46
CA SER A 154 6.95 -17.77 -1.46
C SER A 154 5.42 -17.88 -1.33
#